data_AF-A0A166CW97-F1
#
_entry.id   AF-A0A166CW97-F1
#
_cell.length_a   1.000
_cell.length_b   1.000
_cell.length_c   1.000
_cell.angle_alpha   90.00
_cell.angle_beta   90.00
_cell.angle_gamma   90.00
#
_symmetry.space_group_name_H-M   'P 1'
#
loop_
_entity.id
_entity.type
_entity.pdbx_description
1 polymer ?
#
loop_
_entity_poly.entity_id
_entity_poly.type
_entity_poly.pdbx_seq_one_letter_code
_entity_poly.pdbx_strand_id
1 'polypeptide(L)'
;MDFLHYGKLPEHKSTAIFTTRDIKRIHRANAASEVVQKIVFCSREIPQNMRVAGGILKAIQIILKDGILAREVYDKELYVFIFKCLDYDKKTPEFRDLVVRSLLAAAVDGPPSLVAIHDQALKGTAKVADLIPYYEEDAAGLQPLLQTLQAYLSRLTAYEAMHGSSLPLPLLESVQLPRVATSLVDLLAISNSSLPVSWDKLNLVSEILTWIAYHQSEAILRMPNNQGITLFVCFMLSSSLTIRCRGLLGLLNVYTSDFSPDIRLCNPKTLMLLRGMDSPENVVKNAGATILNHLRPELSHDALSERYRNLKVKKLPNGKPFDAYGAALRCVDFELNGPQNEDEAYDYPGQRLVGLEPSEELAEDMEIALRFHKKDFEADVLKLGVMFRMQEDLIARHANPMVKERPGPIRGAFLTTRFLAGDGIERWPDRTFFFYSMMKSQTGPEYLKYAVTAGDCRDSSRYLTQKILYEWVCNLFGLGVTHVALGLYDESDWEDGRGHLRMAMDIIRCAQKYQLTCVCGPDRQNMDLLSITVTLLTKMPKLEPDEVTDLMATFLRSKFTLDFKQSMALIELRLALSSFHKCRKQAAIQ
;
A
#
# COMPACT_ATOMS: atom_id res chain seq x y z
N MET A 1 39.20 35.52 19.94
CA MET A 1 38.87 35.82 21.35
C MET A 1 37.38 35.53 21.51
N ASP A 2 36.86 34.45 22.09
CA ASP A 2 37.37 33.35 22.93
C ASP A 2 36.54 32.10 22.60
N PHE A 3 37.10 31.08 21.94
CA PHE A 3 36.36 29.88 21.51
C PHE A 3 36.95 28.54 21.98
N LEU A 4 37.98 28.58 22.83
CA LEU A 4 38.68 27.37 23.30
C LEU A 4 38.96 27.44 24.79
N HIS A 5 37.95 27.08 25.58
CA HIS A 5 38.15 26.58 26.93
C HIS A 5 37.25 25.36 27.20
N TYR A 6 37.41 24.31 26.39
CA TYR A 6 36.98 22.95 26.76
C TYR A 6 37.97 21.93 26.22
N GLY A 7 39.18 22.02 26.76
CA GLY A 7 40.25 21.04 26.63
C GLY A 7 40.90 20.84 28.00
N LYS A 8 40.08 20.52 28.99
CA LYS A 8 40.42 20.00 30.34
C LYS A 8 39.09 19.83 31.09
N LEU A 9 38.70 18.59 31.36
CA LEU A 9 37.74 18.31 32.43
C LEU A 9 38.50 18.44 33.76
N PRO A 10 38.10 19.38 34.63
CA PRO A 10 38.05 19.04 36.03
C PRO A 10 36.70 19.41 36.65
N GLU A 11 36.28 18.54 37.55
CA GLU A 11 35.27 18.75 38.60
C GLU A 11 33.80 18.91 38.21
N HIS A 12 33.01 18.01 38.81
CA HIS A 12 31.57 18.02 38.92
C HIS A 12 30.97 19.41 39.08
N LYS A 13 30.35 19.96 38.03
CA LYS A 13 29.28 20.95 38.13
C LYS A 13 28.46 20.97 36.83
N SER A 14 27.17 20.65 36.97
CA SER A 14 26.06 21.04 36.09
C SER A 14 26.35 21.03 34.57
N THR A 15 26.15 19.87 33.94
CA THR A 15 26.03 19.67 32.48
C THR A 15 25.33 20.84 31.78
N ALA A 16 26.05 21.52 30.89
CA ALA A 16 25.50 22.53 30.00
C ALA A 16 24.44 21.88 29.11
N ILE A 17 23.18 22.27 29.31
CA ILE A 17 22.04 21.84 28.49
C ILE A 17 22.12 22.65 27.20
N PHE A 18 22.29 21.98 26.07
CA PHE A 18 22.17 22.57 24.74
C PHE A 18 20.81 23.27 24.62
N THR A 19 20.75 24.58 24.41
CA THR A 19 19.48 25.34 24.37
C THR A 19 19.11 25.78 22.96
N THR A 20 17.86 26.23 22.78
CA THR A 20 17.41 26.86 21.52
C THR A 20 18.22 28.12 21.17
N ARG A 21 18.82 28.79 22.17
CA ARG A 21 19.73 29.93 21.95
C ARG A 21 21.06 29.48 21.36
N ASP A 22 21.53 28.30 21.74
CA ASP A 22 22.75 27.71 21.21
C ASP A 22 22.56 27.29 19.75
N ILE A 23 21.42 26.70 19.39
CA ILE A 23 21.06 26.39 17.99
C ILE A 23 21.14 27.65 17.11
N LYS A 24 20.54 28.77 17.55
CA LYS A 24 20.61 30.06 16.81
C LYS A 24 22.05 30.55 16.66
N ARG A 25 22.90 30.35 17.66
CA ARG A 25 24.32 30.72 17.62
C ARG A 25 25.09 29.88 16.61
N ILE A 26 24.81 28.58 16.57
CA ILE A 26 25.41 27.63 15.63
C ILE A 26 25.04 27.97 14.19
N HIS A 27 23.77 28.30 13.93
CA HIS A 27 23.33 28.76 12.61
C HIS A 27 24.02 30.05 12.19
N ARG A 28 24.11 31.04 13.09
CA ARG A 28 24.82 32.31 12.81
C ARG A 28 26.31 32.10 12.52
N ALA A 29 26.92 31.09 13.13
CA ALA A 29 28.33 30.74 12.94
C ALA A 29 28.56 29.75 11.78
N ASN A 30 27.50 29.27 11.11
CA ASN A 30 27.55 28.19 10.12
C ASN A 30 28.33 26.95 10.62
N ALA A 31 28.16 26.59 11.89
CA ALA A 31 29.00 25.61 12.59
C ALA A 31 28.30 24.26 12.83
N ALA A 32 27.16 23.99 12.16
CA ALA A 32 26.31 22.82 12.39
C ALA A 32 27.10 21.49 12.27
N SER A 33 27.79 21.31 11.15
CA SER A 33 28.63 20.14 10.87
C SER A 33 29.74 19.94 11.91
N GLU A 34 30.46 21.00 12.30
CA GLU A 34 31.54 20.94 13.28
C GLU A 34 31.03 20.54 14.66
N VAL A 35 29.89 21.09 15.09
CA VAL A 35 29.29 20.78 16.39
C VAL A 35 28.86 19.31 16.45
N VAL A 36 28.18 18.79 15.42
CA VAL A 36 27.80 17.38 15.39
C VAL A 36 29.03 16.47 15.34
N GLN A 37 30.08 16.84 14.61
CA GLN A 37 31.34 16.08 14.57
C GLN A 37 31.99 15.97 15.96
N LYS A 38 31.96 17.04 16.76
CA LYS A 38 32.46 17.01 18.14
C LYS A 38 31.63 16.07 19.03
N ILE A 39 30.31 16.06 18.86
CA ILE A 39 29.44 15.14 19.61
C ILE A 39 29.71 13.68 19.20
N VAL A 40 29.94 13.41 17.90
CA VAL A 40 30.35 12.09 17.40
C VAL A 40 31.69 11.65 17.99
N PHE A 41 32.66 12.56 18.09
CA PHE A 41 33.92 12.26 18.75
C PHE A 41 33.71 11.89 20.22
N CYS A 42 32.95 12.71 20.97
CA CYS A 42 32.62 12.42 22.37
C CYS A 42 31.87 11.09 22.57
N SER A 43 31.01 10.71 21.62
CA SER A 43 30.23 9.46 21.70
C SER A 43 31.08 8.21 21.43
N ARG A 44 32.24 8.34 20.78
CA ARG A 44 33.20 7.26 20.54
C ARG A 44 34.17 7.06 21.70
N GLU A 45 34.63 8.15 22.31
CA GLU A 45 35.71 8.14 23.31
C GLU A 45 35.25 7.73 24.73
N ILE A 46 33.95 7.83 25.05
CA ILE A 46 33.47 7.60 26.44
C ILE A 46 32.29 6.61 26.47
N PRO A 47 32.52 5.31 26.20
CA PRO A 47 31.44 4.35 26.01
C PRO A 47 30.82 3.76 27.29
N GLN A 48 31.24 4.17 28.50
CA GLN A 48 30.75 3.53 29.75
C GLN A 48 30.26 4.49 30.83
N ASN A 49 30.42 5.81 30.66
CA ASN A 49 29.91 6.76 31.65
C ASN A 49 28.46 7.14 31.33
N MET A 50 27.50 6.56 32.06
CA MET A 50 26.07 6.82 31.88
C MET A 50 25.68 8.30 31.99
N ARG A 51 26.39 9.10 32.80
CA ARG A 51 26.12 10.56 32.90
C ARG A 51 26.52 11.29 31.62
N VAL A 52 27.66 10.93 31.04
CA VAL A 52 28.13 11.50 29.76
C VAL A 52 27.21 11.06 28.63
N ALA A 53 26.89 9.78 28.55
CA ALA A 53 25.94 9.25 27.57
C ALA A 53 24.56 9.92 27.69
N GLY A 54 24.07 10.12 28.91
CA GLY A 54 22.81 10.84 29.14
C GLY A 54 22.87 12.30 28.69
N GLY A 55 24.01 12.98 28.87
CA GLY A 55 24.24 14.32 28.33
C GLY A 55 24.20 14.35 26.80
N ILE A 56 24.84 13.37 26.15
CA ILE A 56 24.83 13.24 24.68
C ILE A 56 23.41 12.96 24.15
N LEU A 57 22.67 12.05 24.78
CA LEU A 57 21.28 11.74 24.39
C LEU A 57 20.37 12.97 24.48
N LYS A 58 20.49 13.76 25.55
CA LYS A 58 19.75 15.04 25.68
C LYS A 58 20.15 16.04 24.59
N ALA A 59 21.43 16.14 24.25
CA ALA A 59 21.87 17.00 23.15
C ALA A 59 21.26 16.55 21.81
N ILE A 60 21.28 15.24 21.52
CA ILE A 60 20.67 14.66 20.31
C ILE A 60 19.17 15.00 20.23
N GLN A 61 18.40 14.80 21.31
CA GLN A 61 16.96 15.13 21.35
C GLN A 61 16.66 16.60 21.01
N ILE A 62 17.54 17.51 21.41
CA ILE A 62 17.36 18.95 21.17
C ILE A 62 17.75 19.32 19.74
N ILE A 63 18.84 18.73 19.24
CA ILE A 63 19.39 18.92 17.90
C ILE A 63 18.44 18.38 16.82
N LEU A 64 17.79 17.24 17.06
CA LEU A 64 16.85 16.62 16.11
C LEU A 64 15.62 17.48 15.79
N LYS A 65 15.26 18.44 16.66
CA LYS A 65 14.15 19.37 16.41
C LYS A 65 14.47 20.47 15.38
N ASP A 66 15.72 20.55 14.94
CA ASP A 66 16.18 21.52 13.95
C ASP A 66 16.60 20.80 12.67
N GLY A 67 15.94 21.11 11.54
CA GLY A 67 16.11 20.33 10.30
C GLY A 67 17.54 20.33 9.72
N ILE A 68 18.30 21.43 9.88
CA ILE A 68 19.68 21.51 9.39
C ILE A 68 20.59 20.64 10.26
N LEU A 69 20.47 20.79 11.58
CA LEU A 69 21.25 20.01 12.53
C LEU A 69 20.89 18.53 12.54
N ALA A 70 19.60 18.19 12.38
CA ALA A 70 19.15 16.82 12.22
C ALA A 70 19.84 16.17 11.01
N ARG A 71 19.96 16.87 9.88
CA ARG A 71 20.70 16.38 8.70
C ARG A 71 22.13 15.99 9.02
N GLU A 72 22.82 16.84 9.76
CA GLU A 72 24.18 16.53 10.20
C GLU A 72 24.25 15.32 11.15
N VAL A 73 23.23 15.10 12.01
CA VAL A 73 23.13 13.91 12.89
C VAL A 73 23.05 12.62 12.06
N TYR A 74 22.28 12.63 10.96
CA TYR A 74 22.14 11.46 10.10
C TYR A 74 23.34 11.28 9.17
N ASP A 75 23.85 12.35 8.55
CA ASP A 75 25.01 12.31 7.65
C ASP A 75 26.28 11.82 8.36
N LYS A 76 26.40 12.06 9.67
CA LYS A 76 27.52 11.58 10.51
C LYS A 76 27.19 10.34 11.35
N GLU A 77 26.05 9.71 11.10
CA GLU A 77 25.57 8.49 11.79
C GLU A 77 25.51 8.60 13.33
N LEU A 78 25.31 9.80 13.88
CA LEU A 78 25.26 9.99 15.33
C LEU A 78 24.06 9.28 15.97
N TYR A 79 22.96 9.07 15.24
CA TYR A 79 21.80 8.30 15.71
C TYR A 79 22.15 6.85 16.11
N VAL A 80 23.20 6.26 15.52
CA VAL A 80 23.67 4.91 15.87
C VAL A 80 24.10 4.84 17.34
N PHE A 81 24.55 5.96 17.92
CA PHE A 81 24.85 6.04 19.35
C PHE A 81 23.64 5.74 20.23
N ILE A 82 22.43 6.15 19.82
CA ILE A 82 21.20 5.86 20.58
C ILE A 82 21.01 4.34 20.69
N PHE A 83 21.24 3.61 19.60
CA PHE A 83 21.17 2.15 19.61
C PHE A 83 22.26 1.49 20.45
N LYS A 84 23.46 2.08 20.52
CA LYS A 84 24.53 1.59 21.41
C LYS A 84 24.18 1.78 22.89
N CYS A 85 23.46 2.84 23.23
CA CYS A 85 23.01 3.06 24.60
C CYS A 85 21.98 2.01 25.07
N LEU A 86 21.36 1.25 24.17
CA LEU A 86 20.50 0.10 24.52
C LEU A 86 21.29 -1.07 25.12
N ASP A 87 22.58 -1.15 24.82
CA ASP A 87 23.48 -2.20 25.31
C ASP A 87 24.05 -1.88 26.71
N TYR A 88 23.77 -0.68 27.24
CA TYR A 88 24.16 -0.30 28.60
C TYR A 88 23.24 -0.96 29.63
N ASP A 89 23.64 -0.95 30.91
CA ASP A 89 22.95 -1.68 31.97
C ASP A 89 21.44 -1.37 31.99
N LYS A 90 20.64 -2.38 31.60
CA LYS A 90 19.17 -2.34 31.52
C LYS A 90 18.51 -2.12 32.89
N LYS A 91 19.29 -2.19 33.98
CA LYS A 91 18.84 -2.09 35.36
C LYS A 91 18.66 -0.66 35.88
N THR A 92 19.08 0.38 35.15
CA THR A 92 18.83 1.79 35.54
C THR A 92 17.61 2.35 34.79
N PRO A 93 16.42 2.44 35.41
CA PRO A 93 15.19 2.83 34.72
C PRO A 93 15.28 4.24 34.12
N GLU A 94 15.88 5.20 34.82
CA GLU A 94 15.93 6.60 34.38
C GLU A 94 16.77 6.77 33.10
N PHE A 95 17.86 6.01 32.99
CA PHE A 95 18.68 6.01 31.78
C PHE A 95 17.95 5.33 30.63
N ARG A 96 17.29 4.19 30.89
CA ARG A 96 16.48 3.48 29.90
C ARG A 96 15.37 4.38 29.33
N ASP A 97 14.66 5.12 30.18
CA ASP A 97 13.61 6.06 29.75
C ASP A 97 14.17 7.21 28.89
N LEU A 98 15.39 7.65 29.18
CA LEU A 98 16.07 8.65 28.36
C LEU A 98 16.43 8.09 26.97
N VAL A 99 16.90 6.84 26.90
CA VAL A 99 17.18 6.16 25.63
C VAL A 99 15.89 5.98 24.84
N VAL A 100 14.81 5.51 25.46
CA VAL A 100 13.49 5.33 24.84
C VAL A 100 12.95 6.65 24.27
N ARG A 101 13.02 7.74 25.04
CA ARG A 101 12.64 9.07 24.54
C ARG A 101 13.53 9.57 23.40
N SER A 102 14.81 9.22 23.40
CA SER A 102 15.74 9.57 22.33
C SER A 102 15.45 8.79 21.04
N LEU A 103 15.06 7.52 21.16
CA LEU A 103 14.60 6.70 20.04
C LEU A 103 13.35 7.32 19.41
N LEU A 104 12.36 7.72 20.22
CA LEU A 104 11.16 8.38 19.73
C LEU A 104 11.50 9.69 19.00
N ALA A 105 12.34 10.54 19.60
CA ALA A 105 12.76 11.79 18.96
C ALA A 105 13.41 11.54 17.60
N ALA A 106 14.34 10.58 17.51
CA ALA A 106 14.94 10.21 16.22
C ALA A 106 13.91 9.60 15.25
N ALA A 107 12.92 8.89 15.76
CA ALA A 107 11.87 8.27 14.96
C ALA A 107 10.78 9.26 14.51
N VAL A 108 10.61 10.43 15.11
CA VAL A 108 9.51 11.36 14.76
C VAL A 108 10.03 12.70 14.27
N ASP A 109 11.00 13.29 14.98
CA ASP A 109 11.52 14.63 14.68
C ASP A 109 12.53 14.62 13.50
N GLY A 110 13.00 13.43 13.10
CA GLY A 110 14.40 13.23 12.73
C GLY A 110 14.83 13.24 11.27
N PRO A 111 14.41 12.34 10.36
CA PRO A 111 15.35 12.01 9.30
C PRO A 111 15.11 12.84 8.01
N PRO A 112 16.12 13.55 7.49
CA PRO A 112 15.99 14.44 6.33
C PRO A 112 16.10 13.72 4.98
N SER A 113 16.37 12.42 4.97
CA SER A 113 16.46 11.63 3.74
C SER A 113 15.81 10.24 3.91
N LEU A 114 15.20 9.73 2.84
CA LEU A 114 14.55 8.41 2.80
C LEU A 114 15.51 7.26 3.18
N VAL A 115 16.79 7.38 2.81
CA VAL A 115 17.82 6.39 3.14
C VAL A 115 18.03 6.29 4.66
N ALA A 116 18.16 7.44 5.33
CA ALA A 116 18.34 7.49 6.77
C ALA A 116 17.10 7.01 7.53
N ILE A 117 15.91 7.40 7.05
CA ILE A 117 14.60 6.93 7.54
C ILE A 117 14.57 5.39 7.57
N HIS A 118 14.91 4.76 6.44
CA HIS A 118 14.85 3.32 6.26
C HIS A 118 15.92 2.59 7.08
N ASP A 119 17.18 3.03 7.05
CA ASP A 119 18.27 2.39 7.78
C ASP A 119 18.01 2.37 9.30
N GLN A 120 17.50 3.48 9.84
CA GLN A 120 17.11 3.56 11.24
C GLN A 120 16.00 2.56 11.59
N ALA A 121 14.97 2.44 10.76
CA ALA A 121 13.88 1.50 10.97
C ALA A 121 14.37 0.04 10.94
N LEU A 122 15.21 -0.31 9.96
CA LEU A 122 15.78 -1.64 9.80
C LEU A 122 16.62 -2.06 11.03
N LYS A 123 17.52 -1.18 11.49
CA LYS A 123 18.39 -1.46 12.65
C LYS A 123 17.65 -1.41 13.99
N GLY A 124 16.58 -0.63 14.07
CA GLY A 124 15.91 -0.29 15.31
C GLY A 124 14.74 -1.17 15.70
N THR A 125 13.97 -1.69 14.75
CA THR A 125 12.66 -2.32 15.04
C THR A 125 12.76 -3.49 16.03
N ALA A 126 13.62 -4.48 15.78
CA ALA A 126 13.80 -5.61 16.68
C ALA A 126 14.29 -5.16 18.07
N LYS A 127 15.22 -4.19 18.12
CA LYS A 127 15.78 -3.65 19.37
C LYS A 127 14.74 -2.92 20.22
N VAL A 128 13.79 -2.21 19.59
CA VAL A 128 12.70 -1.52 20.30
C VAL A 128 11.71 -2.55 20.85
N ALA A 129 11.38 -3.58 20.07
CA ALA A 129 10.50 -4.65 20.52
C ALA A 129 11.09 -5.41 21.72
N ASP A 130 12.41 -5.63 21.76
CA ASP A 130 13.13 -6.22 22.90
C ASP A 130 12.95 -5.46 24.22
N LEU A 131 12.56 -4.18 24.17
CA LEU A 131 12.32 -3.37 25.36
C LEU A 131 10.91 -3.49 25.91
N ILE A 132 9.93 -3.94 25.12
CA ILE A 132 8.51 -4.00 25.52
C ILE A 132 8.30 -4.72 26.87
N PRO A 133 8.91 -5.90 27.11
CA PRO A 133 8.69 -6.64 28.36
C PRO A 133 9.07 -5.86 29.63
N TYR A 134 9.96 -4.86 29.52
CA TYR A 134 10.37 -4.05 30.67
C TYR A 134 9.39 -2.92 31.02
N TYR A 135 8.37 -2.72 30.20
CA TYR A 135 7.40 -1.62 30.30
C TYR A 135 5.94 -2.11 30.24
N GLU A 136 5.68 -3.42 30.35
CA GLU A 136 4.31 -3.97 30.25
C GLU A 136 3.35 -3.34 31.26
N GLU A 137 3.84 -3.07 32.47
CA GLU A 137 3.11 -2.45 33.57
C GLU A 137 3.25 -0.91 33.62
N ASP A 138 4.18 -0.33 32.86
CA ASP A 138 4.42 1.11 32.79
C ASP A 138 3.87 1.72 31.50
N ALA A 139 2.63 2.19 31.55
CA ALA A 139 1.96 2.80 30.41
C ALA A 139 2.72 4.02 29.84
N ALA A 140 3.37 4.81 30.70
CA ALA A 140 4.07 6.02 30.28
C ALA A 140 5.36 5.71 29.52
N GLY A 141 6.08 4.65 29.91
CA GLY A 141 7.26 4.17 29.20
C GLY A 141 6.94 3.31 27.96
N LEU A 142 5.82 2.58 27.98
CA LEU A 142 5.38 1.75 26.85
C LEU A 142 4.93 2.57 25.64
N GLN A 143 4.25 3.71 25.86
CA GLN A 143 3.72 4.54 24.79
C GLN A 143 4.81 5.02 23.80
N PRO A 144 5.94 5.60 24.24
CA PRO A 144 7.05 5.94 23.34
C PRO A 144 7.62 4.76 22.54
N LEU A 145 7.67 3.55 23.11
CA LEU A 145 8.14 2.36 22.39
C LEU A 145 7.19 2.00 21.25
N LEU A 146 5.88 1.99 21.53
CA LEU A 146 4.86 1.70 20.52
C LEU A 146 4.85 2.77 19.41
N GLN A 147 4.96 4.06 19.76
CA GLN A 147 5.07 5.15 18.78
C GLN A 147 6.33 5.01 17.92
N THR A 148 7.46 4.61 18.52
CA THR A 148 8.71 4.35 17.78
C THR A 148 8.54 3.18 16.80
N LEU A 149 7.91 2.08 17.22
CA LEU A 149 7.64 0.92 16.34
C LEU A 149 6.70 1.29 15.19
N GLN A 150 5.62 2.02 15.47
CA GLN A 150 4.70 2.53 14.46
C GLN A 150 5.43 3.37 13.40
N ALA A 151 6.27 4.29 13.84
CA ALA A 151 7.10 5.10 12.95
C ALA A 151 8.05 4.21 12.12
N TYR A 152 8.78 3.29 12.74
CA TYR A 152 9.71 2.42 12.01
C TYR A 152 9.02 1.52 10.98
N LEU A 153 7.90 0.89 11.32
CA LEU A 153 7.22 0.00 10.38
C LEU A 153 6.64 0.73 9.18
N SER A 154 6.05 1.91 9.37
CA SER A 154 5.59 2.72 8.23
C SER A 154 6.77 3.11 7.32
N ARG A 155 7.93 3.37 7.90
CA ARG A 155 9.18 3.78 7.21
C ARG A 155 9.89 2.65 6.46
N LEU A 156 9.64 1.38 6.78
CA LEU A 156 10.16 0.25 6.00
C LEU A 156 9.66 0.26 4.55
N THR A 157 8.52 0.90 4.28
CA THR A 157 7.99 1.08 2.91
C THR A 157 8.91 1.90 2.00
N ALA A 158 9.79 2.73 2.58
CA ALA A 158 10.74 3.53 1.83
C ALA A 158 11.73 2.68 1.00
N TYR A 159 11.97 1.42 1.38
CA TYR A 159 12.86 0.53 0.64
C TYR A 159 12.44 0.41 -0.82
N GLU A 160 11.15 0.20 -1.07
CA GLU A 160 10.64 0.01 -2.41
C GLU A 160 10.65 1.31 -3.23
N ALA A 161 10.43 2.46 -2.58
CA ALA A 161 10.59 3.75 -3.24
C ALA A 161 12.05 3.97 -3.71
N MET A 162 13.03 3.53 -2.92
CA MET A 162 14.45 3.65 -3.24
C MET A 162 14.94 2.63 -4.27
N HIS A 163 14.42 1.39 -4.23
CA HIS A 163 14.99 0.26 -4.97
C HIS A 163 14.05 -0.37 -6.00
N GLY A 164 12.78 0.04 -6.05
CA GLY A 164 11.78 -0.52 -6.96
C GLY A 164 11.48 -2.01 -6.73
N SER A 165 11.77 -2.54 -5.55
CA SER A 165 11.46 -3.92 -5.20
C SER A 165 11.10 -4.03 -3.72
N SER A 166 10.33 -5.06 -3.36
CA SER A 166 10.03 -5.37 -1.96
C SER A 166 11.30 -5.62 -1.15
N LEU A 167 11.22 -5.43 0.17
CA LEU A 167 12.34 -5.66 1.08
C LEU A 167 12.85 -7.12 0.96
N PRO A 168 14.15 -7.35 0.69
CA PRO A 168 14.72 -8.69 0.59
C PRO A 168 14.52 -9.49 1.87
N LEU A 169 14.27 -10.79 1.72
CA LEU A 169 13.99 -11.69 2.84
C LEU A 169 15.05 -11.60 3.97
N PRO A 170 16.37 -11.56 3.72
CA PRO A 170 17.35 -11.46 4.81
C PRO A 170 17.22 -10.17 5.62
N LEU A 171 16.84 -9.06 4.97
CA LEU A 171 16.61 -7.80 5.66
C LEU A 171 15.29 -7.86 6.45
N LEU A 172 14.24 -8.43 5.87
CA LEU A 172 12.95 -8.62 6.55
C LEU A 172 13.09 -9.52 7.81
N GLU A 173 13.84 -10.62 7.70
CA GLU A 173 14.11 -11.53 8.82
C GLU A 173 14.85 -10.82 9.97
N SER A 174 15.75 -9.87 9.66
CA SER A 174 16.50 -9.10 10.67
C SER A 174 15.61 -8.23 11.56
N VAL A 175 14.42 -7.84 11.07
CA VAL A 175 13.43 -7.01 11.78
C VAL A 175 12.65 -7.84 12.81
N GLN A 176 12.65 -9.17 12.70
CA GLN A 176 11.99 -10.11 13.61
C GLN A 176 10.47 -9.89 13.78
N LEU A 177 9.76 -9.48 12.72
CA LEU A 177 8.32 -9.15 12.80
C LEU A 177 7.43 -10.22 13.46
N PRO A 178 7.63 -11.54 13.27
CA PRO A 178 6.83 -12.56 13.97
C PRO A 178 6.90 -12.42 15.50
N ARG A 179 8.10 -12.16 16.03
CA ARG A 179 8.31 -11.97 17.47
C ARG A 179 7.68 -10.67 17.96
N VAL A 180 7.84 -9.59 17.19
CA VAL A 180 7.19 -8.29 17.50
C VAL A 180 5.68 -8.46 17.57
N ALA A 181 5.08 -9.17 16.61
CA ALA A 181 3.66 -9.40 16.54
C ALA A 181 3.15 -10.19 17.76
N THR A 182 3.85 -11.25 18.17
CA THR A 182 3.51 -12.01 19.39
C THR A 182 3.53 -11.12 20.63
N SER A 183 4.59 -10.34 20.84
CA SER A 183 4.67 -9.44 22.00
C SER A 183 3.53 -8.41 22.04
N LEU A 184 3.08 -7.91 20.88
CA LEU A 184 1.96 -6.98 20.79
C LEU A 184 0.61 -7.64 21.08
N VAL A 185 0.42 -8.89 20.65
CA VAL A 185 -0.79 -9.66 20.97
C VAL A 185 -0.82 -9.96 22.47
N ASP A 186 0.30 -10.35 23.06
CA ASP A 186 0.42 -10.63 24.50
C ASP A 186 0.09 -9.39 25.35
N LEU A 187 0.50 -8.19 24.91
CA LEU A 187 0.13 -6.92 25.54
C LEU A 187 -1.39 -6.65 25.56
N LEU A 188 -2.15 -7.23 24.63
CA LEU A 188 -3.61 -7.13 24.58
C LEU A 188 -4.28 -8.31 25.30
N ALA A 189 -3.62 -9.46 25.36
CA ALA A 189 -4.13 -10.71 25.91
C ALA A 189 -4.06 -10.80 27.44
N ILE A 190 -3.93 -9.67 28.16
CA ILE A 190 -3.79 -9.63 29.63
C ILE A 190 -5.06 -10.22 30.27
N SER A 191 -5.01 -11.54 30.45
CA SER A 191 -6.09 -12.42 30.92
C SER A 191 -6.38 -12.22 32.42
N ASN A 192 -5.69 -11.27 33.07
CA ASN A 192 -5.71 -11.04 34.51
C ASN A 192 -6.05 -9.60 34.92
N SER A 193 -6.33 -8.67 34.00
CA SER A 193 -6.74 -7.32 34.38
C SER A 193 -8.25 -7.16 34.29
N SER A 194 -8.90 -6.89 35.43
CA SER A 194 -10.30 -6.42 35.51
C SER A 194 -10.53 -5.05 34.84
N LEU A 195 -9.48 -4.47 34.25
CA LEU A 195 -9.48 -3.14 33.62
C LEU A 195 -9.44 -3.27 32.09
N PRO A 196 -10.23 -2.46 31.37
CA PRO A 196 -10.21 -2.43 29.92
C PRO A 196 -8.86 -1.95 29.38
N VAL A 197 -8.45 -2.49 28.24
CA VAL A 197 -7.26 -2.02 27.50
C VAL A 197 -7.38 -0.52 27.21
N SER A 198 -6.34 0.25 27.50
CA SER A 198 -6.35 1.69 27.25
C SER A 198 -6.47 2.00 25.75
N TRP A 199 -7.20 3.07 25.42
CA TRP A 199 -7.43 3.49 24.05
C TRP A 199 -6.12 3.71 23.28
N ASP A 200 -5.16 4.43 23.87
CA ASP A 200 -3.88 4.74 23.22
C ASP A 200 -3.07 3.48 22.90
N LYS A 201 -3.09 2.49 23.82
CA LYS A 201 -2.43 1.19 23.61
C LYS A 201 -3.09 0.44 22.45
N LEU A 202 -4.42 0.29 22.48
CA LEU A 202 -5.17 -0.38 21.41
C LEU A 202 -4.97 0.32 20.06
N ASN A 203 -4.97 1.64 20.06
CA ASN A 203 -4.77 2.46 18.87
C ASN A 203 -3.41 2.19 18.23
N LEU A 204 -2.33 2.24 19.00
CA LEU A 204 -0.98 2.00 18.49
C LEU A 204 -0.79 0.54 18.07
N VAL A 205 -1.18 -0.42 18.93
CA VAL A 205 -1.00 -1.85 18.66
C VAL A 205 -1.75 -2.28 17.40
N SER A 206 -2.99 -1.84 17.22
CA SER A 206 -3.77 -2.18 16.03
C SER A 206 -3.10 -1.69 14.74
N GLU A 207 -2.51 -0.49 14.74
CA GLU A 207 -1.81 0.04 13.56
C GLU A 207 -0.51 -0.71 13.28
N ILE A 208 0.28 -0.97 14.33
CA ILE A 208 1.54 -1.71 14.22
C ILE A 208 1.28 -3.11 13.65
N LEU A 209 0.24 -3.81 14.12
CA LEU A 209 -0.16 -5.12 13.59
C LEU A 209 -0.60 -5.04 12.13
N THR A 210 -1.33 -3.98 11.73
CA THR A 210 -1.70 -3.76 10.32
C THR A 210 -0.46 -3.59 9.42
N TRP A 211 0.58 -2.89 9.90
CA TRP A 211 1.85 -2.79 9.19
C TRP A 211 2.65 -4.09 9.17
N ILE A 212 2.65 -4.87 10.26
CA ILE A 212 3.26 -6.19 10.27
C ILE A 212 2.61 -7.10 9.22
N ALA A 213 1.27 -7.12 9.18
CA ALA A 213 0.52 -7.86 8.16
C ALA A 213 0.87 -7.42 6.73
N TYR A 214 1.17 -6.13 6.53
CA TYR A 214 1.58 -5.60 5.23
C TYR A 214 2.98 -6.08 4.80
N HIS A 215 3.95 -6.07 5.71
CA HIS A 215 5.35 -6.40 5.40
C HIS A 215 5.64 -7.90 5.44
N GLN A 216 4.96 -8.65 6.31
CA GLN A 216 5.16 -10.09 6.49
C GLN A 216 3.88 -10.74 6.99
N SER A 217 2.95 -11.04 6.08
CA SER A 217 1.65 -11.69 6.38
C SER A 217 1.79 -12.98 7.22
N GLU A 218 2.83 -13.77 6.97
CA GLU A 218 3.16 -15.00 7.73
C GLU A 218 3.39 -14.76 9.23
N ALA A 219 3.80 -13.56 9.64
CA ALA A 219 3.96 -13.19 11.06
C ALA A 219 2.61 -13.24 11.80
N ILE A 220 1.51 -12.99 11.09
CA ILE A 220 0.13 -13.06 11.62
C ILE A 220 -0.45 -14.46 11.43
N LEU A 221 -0.27 -15.06 10.25
CA LEU A 221 -0.84 -16.36 9.90
C LEU A 221 -0.30 -17.52 10.76
N ARG A 222 0.98 -17.47 11.14
CA ARG A 222 1.63 -18.52 11.93
C ARG A 222 1.37 -18.43 13.43
N MET A 223 0.60 -17.45 13.89
CA MET A 223 0.26 -17.34 15.30
C MET A 223 -0.58 -18.54 15.77
N PRO A 224 -0.35 -19.05 16.99
CA PRO A 224 -1.12 -20.17 17.53
C PRO A 224 -2.63 -19.91 17.52
N ASN A 225 -3.42 -20.97 17.31
CA ASN A 225 -4.89 -20.92 17.37
C ASN A 225 -5.55 -19.85 16.49
N ASN A 226 -4.90 -19.42 15.41
CA ASN A 226 -5.35 -18.30 14.55
C ASN A 226 -5.57 -16.98 15.32
N GLN A 227 -4.82 -16.74 16.40
CA GLN A 227 -4.96 -15.54 17.23
C GLN A 227 -4.87 -14.25 16.42
N GLY A 228 -3.94 -14.16 15.47
CA GLY A 228 -3.77 -12.97 14.63
C GLY A 228 -5.01 -12.64 13.78
N ILE A 229 -5.57 -13.64 13.08
CA ILE A 229 -6.80 -13.46 12.30
C ILE A 229 -7.98 -13.08 13.20
N THR A 230 -8.14 -13.82 14.31
CA THR A 230 -9.22 -13.57 15.28
C THR A 230 -9.14 -12.16 15.84
N LEU A 231 -7.93 -11.67 16.16
CA LEU A 231 -7.71 -10.32 16.66
C LEU A 231 -8.11 -9.24 15.63
N PHE A 232 -7.75 -9.40 14.36
CA PHE A 232 -8.21 -8.47 13.32
C PHE A 232 -9.74 -8.49 13.14
N VAL A 233 -10.38 -9.66 13.26
CA VAL A 233 -11.85 -9.74 13.30
C VAL A 233 -12.40 -9.00 14.52
N CYS A 234 -11.81 -9.16 15.71
CA CYS A 234 -12.21 -8.40 16.90
C CYS A 234 -12.09 -6.88 16.68
N PHE A 235 -11.04 -6.42 15.98
CA PHE A 235 -10.92 -5.00 15.62
C PHE A 235 -12.07 -4.54 14.70
N MET A 236 -12.51 -5.35 13.75
CA MET A 236 -13.70 -5.06 12.92
C MET A 236 -15.01 -4.96 13.71
N LEU A 237 -15.06 -5.51 14.92
CA LEU A 237 -16.22 -5.39 15.83
C LEU A 237 -16.12 -4.18 16.77
N SER A 238 -15.01 -3.44 16.77
CA SER A 238 -14.79 -2.28 17.64
C SER A 238 -15.84 -1.18 17.43
N SER A 239 -16.07 -0.35 18.46
CA SER A 239 -16.91 0.85 18.34
C SER A 239 -16.26 1.99 17.54
N SER A 240 -14.94 1.97 17.38
CA SER A 240 -14.21 2.98 16.60
C SER A 240 -14.04 2.59 15.14
N LEU A 241 -14.41 3.52 14.25
CA LEU A 241 -14.22 3.36 12.81
C LEU A 241 -12.75 3.13 12.44
N THR A 242 -11.81 3.84 13.06
CA THR A 242 -10.36 3.66 12.85
C THR A 242 -9.92 2.23 13.11
N ILE A 243 -10.32 1.68 14.25
CA ILE A 243 -9.95 0.30 14.64
C ILE A 243 -10.61 -0.71 13.69
N ARG A 244 -11.87 -0.47 13.28
CA ARG A 244 -12.54 -1.33 12.30
C ARG A 244 -11.84 -1.32 10.95
N CYS A 245 -11.44 -0.15 10.45
CA CYS A 245 -10.68 -0.01 9.21
C CYS A 245 -9.33 -0.71 9.30
N ARG A 246 -8.62 -0.65 10.44
CA ARG A 246 -7.38 -1.41 10.67
C ARG A 246 -7.59 -2.92 10.74
N GLY A 247 -8.68 -3.38 11.35
CA GLY A 247 -9.08 -4.78 11.35
C GLY A 247 -9.26 -5.32 9.93
N LEU A 248 -10.03 -4.60 9.11
CA LEU A 248 -10.21 -4.95 7.71
C LEU A 248 -8.89 -4.87 6.93
N LEU A 249 -8.15 -3.76 7.03
CA LEU A 249 -6.89 -3.57 6.32
C LEU A 249 -5.85 -4.63 6.70
N GLY A 250 -5.80 -5.03 7.97
CA GLY A 250 -4.99 -6.14 8.46
C GLY A 250 -5.36 -7.47 7.78
N LEU A 251 -6.64 -7.81 7.71
CA LEU A 251 -7.10 -9.01 6.99
C LEU A 251 -6.79 -8.95 5.49
N LEU A 252 -7.04 -7.81 4.85
CA LEU A 252 -6.70 -7.61 3.45
C LEU A 252 -5.20 -7.81 3.24
N ASN A 253 -4.35 -7.23 4.08
CA ASN A 253 -2.90 -7.36 3.98
C ASN A 253 -2.44 -8.81 4.16
N VAL A 254 -3.05 -9.57 5.08
CA VAL A 254 -2.74 -11.00 5.28
C VAL A 254 -3.08 -11.85 4.05
N TYR A 255 -4.18 -11.55 3.37
CA TYR A 255 -4.63 -12.30 2.20
C TYR A 255 -4.13 -11.74 0.87
N THR A 256 -3.48 -10.58 0.89
CA THR A 256 -2.84 -10.01 -0.29
C THR A 256 -1.50 -10.69 -0.48
N SER A 257 -1.19 -11.03 -1.72
CA SER A 257 0.13 -11.58 -2.01
C SER A 257 1.26 -10.57 -1.76
N ASP A 258 2.31 -10.99 -1.05
CA ASP A 258 3.49 -10.19 -0.69
C ASP A 258 4.25 -9.62 -1.92
N PHE A 259 4.04 -10.17 -3.12
CA PHE A 259 4.74 -9.76 -4.35
C PHE A 259 4.00 -8.72 -5.21
N SER A 260 2.79 -8.29 -4.81
CA SER A 260 1.96 -7.37 -5.60
C SER A 260 1.60 -6.07 -4.84
N PRO A 261 2.59 -5.30 -4.34
CA PRO A 261 2.33 -4.18 -3.44
C PRO A 261 1.68 -2.97 -4.13
N ASP A 262 1.70 -2.88 -5.45
CA ASP A 262 1.16 -1.73 -6.21
C ASP A 262 -0.30 -1.92 -6.65
N ILE A 263 -0.88 -3.12 -6.47
CA ILE A 263 -2.17 -3.55 -7.07
C ILE A 263 -3.20 -3.86 -5.97
N ARG A 264 -2.91 -3.46 -4.73
CA ARG A 264 -3.77 -3.73 -3.58
C ARG A 264 -5.01 -2.85 -3.62
N LEU A 265 -6.19 -3.43 -3.35
CA LEU A 265 -7.45 -2.66 -3.20
C LEU A 265 -7.30 -1.54 -2.15
N CYS A 266 -6.68 -1.84 -1.01
CA CYS A 266 -6.36 -0.86 0.04
C CYS A 266 -4.84 -0.84 0.25
N ASN A 267 -4.13 0.04 -0.44
CA ASN A 267 -2.66 0.11 -0.38
C ASN A 267 -2.18 1.09 0.72
N PRO A 268 -1.52 0.62 1.80
CA PRO A 268 -0.96 1.50 2.82
C PRO A 268 0.03 2.55 2.30
N LYS A 269 0.68 2.31 1.15
CA LYS A 269 1.63 3.25 0.54
C LYS A 269 0.99 4.55 0.05
N THR A 270 -0.30 4.55 -0.28
CA THR A 270 -0.95 5.73 -0.87
C THR A 270 -0.80 6.96 0.02
N LEU A 271 -0.79 6.79 1.35
CA LEU A 271 -0.53 7.89 2.30
C LEU A 271 0.91 8.37 2.34
N MET A 272 1.88 7.53 2.01
CA MET A 272 3.29 7.92 1.96
C MET A 272 3.61 8.72 0.69
N LEU A 273 2.94 8.42 -0.44
CA LEU A 273 3.02 9.22 -1.67
C LEU A 273 2.43 10.63 -1.46
N LEU A 274 1.33 10.74 -0.71
CA LEU A 274 0.70 12.02 -0.39
C LEU A 274 1.56 12.93 0.51
N ARG A 275 2.56 12.38 1.21
CA ARG A 275 3.44 13.10 2.14
C ARG A 275 4.78 13.52 1.52
N GLY A 276 4.83 13.69 0.21
CA GLY A 276 5.97 14.28 -0.49
C GLY A 276 7.04 13.30 -0.97
N MET A 277 6.74 11.99 -1.04
CA MET A 277 7.47 11.13 -1.97
C MET A 277 7.01 11.46 -3.39
N ASP A 278 7.96 11.59 -4.31
CA ASP A 278 7.63 11.84 -5.72
C ASP A 278 6.57 10.83 -6.17
N SER A 279 5.45 11.35 -6.70
CA SER A 279 4.47 10.47 -7.33
C SER A 279 5.20 9.72 -8.44
N PRO A 280 4.85 8.44 -8.70
CA PRO A 280 5.46 7.73 -9.80
C PRO A 280 5.30 8.50 -11.13
N GLU A 281 4.34 9.44 -11.27
CA GLU A 281 4.25 10.36 -12.42
C GLU A 281 5.51 11.23 -12.61
N ASN A 282 6.18 11.66 -11.54
CA ASN A 282 7.40 12.46 -11.63
C ASN A 282 8.60 11.62 -12.09
N VAL A 283 8.65 10.34 -11.68
CA VAL A 283 9.63 9.36 -12.19
C VAL A 283 9.33 9.00 -13.66
N VAL A 284 8.03 8.90 -14.00
CA VAL A 284 7.48 8.65 -15.34
C VAL A 284 7.77 9.79 -16.31
N LYS A 285 7.68 11.05 -15.90
CA LYS A 285 8.02 12.20 -16.77
C LYS A 285 9.48 12.20 -17.21
N ASN A 286 10.39 11.68 -16.38
CA ASN A 286 11.82 11.67 -16.66
C ASN A 286 12.29 10.43 -17.47
N ALA A 287 11.53 9.32 -17.44
CA ALA A 287 11.85 8.08 -18.19
C ALA A 287 10.88 7.75 -19.35
N GLY A 288 9.76 8.47 -19.45
CA GLY A 288 8.58 8.06 -20.21
C GLY A 288 8.75 8.07 -21.73
N ALA A 289 9.45 9.05 -22.31
CA ALA A 289 9.58 9.14 -23.77
C ALA A 289 10.32 7.93 -24.38
N THR A 290 11.41 7.49 -23.75
CA THR A 290 12.16 6.32 -24.21
C THR A 290 11.35 5.04 -24.07
N ILE A 291 10.63 4.87 -22.95
CA ILE A 291 9.80 3.68 -22.71
C ILE A 291 8.61 3.65 -23.68
N LEU A 292 7.91 4.78 -23.86
CA LEU A 292 6.79 4.91 -24.78
C LEU A 292 7.20 4.61 -26.23
N ASN A 293 8.36 5.10 -26.67
CA ASN A 293 8.87 4.79 -28.01
C ASN A 293 9.15 3.29 -28.22
N HIS A 294 9.53 2.55 -27.17
CA HIS A 294 9.68 1.09 -27.25
C HIS A 294 8.32 0.39 -27.27
N LEU A 295 7.36 0.87 -26.46
CA LEU A 295 6.03 0.28 -26.37
C LEU A 295 5.18 0.56 -27.62
N ARG A 296 5.41 1.67 -28.30
CA ARG A 296 4.69 2.09 -29.50
C ARG A 296 5.69 2.66 -30.53
N PRO A 297 6.40 1.79 -31.26
CA PRO A 297 7.30 2.25 -32.31
C PRO A 297 6.49 2.92 -33.43
N GLU A 298 6.89 4.11 -33.84
CA GLU A 298 6.35 4.75 -35.03
C GLU A 298 6.89 4.01 -36.27
N LEU A 299 6.01 3.25 -36.93
CA LEU A 299 6.33 2.52 -38.15
C LEU A 299 5.89 3.34 -39.37
N SER A 300 6.76 3.42 -40.39
CA SER A 300 6.38 3.97 -41.68
C SER A 300 5.27 3.14 -42.34
N HIS A 301 4.52 3.74 -43.26
CA HIS A 301 3.47 3.01 -43.98
C HIS A 301 4.01 1.79 -44.75
N ASP A 302 5.21 1.91 -45.33
CA ASP A 302 5.88 0.81 -46.02
C ASP A 302 6.22 -0.34 -45.06
N ALA A 303 6.75 -0.02 -43.86
CA ALA A 303 7.04 -1.01 -42.83
C ALA A 303 5.77 -1.70 -42.30
N LEU A 304 4.67 -0.94 -42.13
CA LEU A 304 3.36 -1.50 -41.79
C LEU A 304 2.83 -2.40 -42.90
N SER A 305 2.94 -2.00 -44.16
CA SER A 305 2.49 -2.79 -45.31
C SER A 305 3.27 -4.10 -45.44
N GLU A 306 4.59 -4.04 -45.25
CA GLU A 306 5.44 -5.23 -45.26
C GLU A 306 5.08 -6.20 -44.13
N ARG A 307 4.94 -5.70 -42.89
CA ARG A 307 4.53 -6.52 -41.74
C ARG A 307 3.13 -7.10 -41.93
N TYR A 308 2.17 -6.32 -42.44
CA TYR A 308 0.81 -6.78 -42.69
C TYR A 308 0.73 -7.87 -43.78
N ARG A 309 1.61 -7.83 -44.78
CA ARG A 309 1.71 -8.90 -45.80
C ARG A 309 2.38 -10.16 -45.26
N ASN A 310 3.17 -10.03 -44.19
CA ASN A 310 3.98 -11.08 -43.59
C ASN A 310 3.59 -11.35 -42.13
N LEU A 311 2.28 -11.46 -41.83
CA LEU A 311 1.79 -11.82 -40.50
C LEU A 311 2.38 -13.15 -40.03
N LYS A 312 2.65 -13.24 -38.72
CA LYS A 312 3.17 -14.45 -38.07
C LYS A 312 2.10 -15.55 -38.10
N VAL A 313 0.85 -15.21 -37.80
CA VAL A 313 -0.30 -16.13 -37.81
C VAL A 313 -1.05 -16.01 -39.13
N LYS A 314 -0.97 -17.07 -39.95
CA LYS A 314 -1.58 -17.08 -41.31
C LYS A 314 -2.88 -17.88 -41.42
N LYS A 315 -3.06 -18.91 -40.57
CA LYS A 315 -4.20 -19.83 -40.65
C LYS A 315 -4.72 -20.19 -39.26
N LEU A 316 -6.03 -20.38 -39.19
CA LEU A 316 -6.73 -20.97 -38.04
C LEU A 316 -6.50 -22.49 -37.96
N PRO A 317 -6.81 -23.15 -36.83
CA PRO A 317 -6.62 -24.61 -36.68
C PRO A 317 -7.44 -25.42 -37.68
N ASN A 318 -8.55 -24.86 -38.18
CA ASN A 318 -9.40 -25.46 -39.22
C ASN A 318 -8.87 -25.24 -40.65
N GLY A 319 -7.67 -24.65 -40.81
CA GLY A 319 -7.02 -24.41 -42.09
C GLY A 319 -7.48 -23.16 -42.86
N LYS A 320 -8.50 -22.43 -42.39
CA LYS A 320 -8.96 -21.18 -43.01
C LYS A 320 -7.94 -20.05 -42.79
N PRO A 321 -7.84 -19.08 -43.73
CA PRO A 321 -7.04 -17.87 -43.52
C PRO A 321 -7.47 -17.14 -42.25
N PHE A 322 -6.50 -16.64 -41.48
CA PHE A 322 -6.77 -15.83 -40.30
C PHE A 322 -7.04 -14.38 -40.72
N ASP A 323 -8.21 -13.85 -40.36
CA ASP A 323 -8.59 -12.45 -40.56
C ASP A 323 -8.20 -11.63 -39.33
N ALA A 324 -6.93 -11.18 -39.31
CA ALA A 324 -6.38 -10.39 -38.21
C ALA A 324 -7.14 -9.06 -38.02
N TYR A 325 -7.55 -8.40 -39.10
CA TYR A 325 -8.27 -7.12 -39.00
C TYR A 325 -9.67 -7.30 -38.40
N GLY A 326 -10.44 -8.26 -38.90
CA GLY A 326 -11.77 -8.54 -38.37
C GLY A 326 -11.73 -9.08 -36.93
N ALA A 327 -10.74 -9.90 -36.59
CA ALA A 327 -10.53 -10.34 -35.20
C ALA A 327 -10.20 -9.17 -34.27
N ALA A 328 -9.30 -8.28 -34.70
CA ALA A 328 -8.92 -7.09 -33.94
C ALA A 328 -10.14 -6.19 -33.66
N LEU A 329 -10.98 -5.94 -34.66
CA LEU A 329 -12.20 -5.15 -34.49
C LEU A 329 -13.20 -5.80 -33.53
N ARG A 330 -13.35 -7.14 -33.53
CA ARG A 330 -14.19 -7.85 -32.55
C ARG A 330 -13.65 -7.73 -31.13
N CYS A 331 -12.33 -7.83 -30.96
CA CYS A 331 -11.70 -7.60 -29.65
C CYS A 331 -11.94 -6.17 -29.17
N VAL A 332 -11.75 -5.17 -30.03
CA VAL A 332 -12.01 -3.76 -29.70
C VAL A 332 -13.47 -3.52 -29.36
N ASP A 333 -14.40 -4.10 -30.12
CA ASP A 333 -15.83 -4.04 -29.81
C ASP A 333 -16.14 -4.63 -28.42
N PHE A 334 -15.52 -5.76 -28.05
CA PHE A 334 -15.65 -6.32 -26.70
C PHE A 334 -15.11 -5.38 -25.62
N GLU A 335 -13.93 -4.75 -25.82
CA GLU A 335 -13.37 -3.82 -24.83
C GLU A 335 -14.22 -2.55 -24.67
N LEU A 336 -14.89 -2.10 -25.73
CA LEU A 336 -15.69 -0.87 -25.70
C LEU A 336 -17.16 -1.11 -25.32
N ASN A 337 -17.74 -2.23 -25.72
CA ASN A 337 -19.18 -2.51 -25.58
C ASN A 337 -19.48 -3.66 -24.61
N GLY A 338 -18.47 -4.42 -24.21
CA GLY A 338 -18.56 -5.44 -23.18
C GLY A 338 -18.98 -6.82 -23.66
N PRO A 339 -19.28 -7.74 -22.72
CA PRO A 339 -19.64 -9.12 -23.01
C PRO A 339 -21.05 -9.25 -23.60
N GLN A 340 -21.26 -10.29 -24.42
CA GLN A 340 -22.58 -10.57 -25.01
C GLN A 340 -23.50 -11.37 -24.07
N ASN A 341 -22.93 -12.03 -23.07
CA ASN A 341 -23.64 -12.86 -22.11
C ASN A 341 -22.90 -12.88 -20.76
N GLU A 342 -23.50 -13.51 -19.75
CA GLU A 342 -22.91 -13.55 -18.40
C GLU A 342 -21.59 -14.34 -18.34
N ASP A 343 -21.47 -15.43 -19.08
CA ASP A 343 -20.24 -16.25 -19.06
C ASP A 343 -19.04 -15.44 -19.56
N GLU A 344 -19.24 -14.64 -20.61
CA GLU A 344 -18.23 -13.73 -21.16
C GLU A 344 -17.82 -12.59 -20.21
N ALA A 345 -18.61 -12.32 -19.17
CA ALA A 345 -18.24 -11.36 -18.14
C ALA A 345 -17.23 -11.95 -17.13
N TYR A 346 -17.17 -13.28 -17.02
CA TYR A 346 -16.22 -14.00 -16.15
C TYR A 346 -15.02 -14.54 -16.90
N ASP A 347 -15.21 -14.98 -18.15
CA ASP A 347 -14.17 -15.59 -18.98
C ASP A 347 -14.07 -14.88 -20.33
N TYR A 348 -12.84 -14.56 -20.74
CA TYR A 348 -12.61 -13.80 -21.97
C TYR A 348 -12.93 -14.66 -23.20
N PRO A 349 -13.81 -14.22 -24.12
CA PRO A 349 -14.27 -15.07 -25.23
C PRO A 349 -13.27 -15.18 -26.40
N GLY A 350 -12.02 -15.55 -26.13
CA GLY A 350 -10.94 -15.65 -27.11
C GLY A 350 -11.30 -16.53 -28.32
N GLN A 351 -11.93 -17.67 -28.08
CA GLN A 351 -12.38 -18.57 -29.15
C GLN A 351 -13.44 -17.93 -30.05
N ARG A 352 -14.36 -17.11 -29.53
CA ARG A 352 -15.38 -16.42 -30.34
C ARG A 352 -14.78 -15.22 -31.08
N LEU A 353 -13.93 -14.46 -30.40
CA LEU A 353 -13.37 -13.21 -30.93
C LEU A 353 -12.30 -13.49 -31.98
N VAL A 354 -11.41 -14.46 -31.71
CA VAL A 354 -10.20 -14.68 -32.50
C VAL A 354 -10.18 -16.07 -33.16
N GLY A 355 -10.92 -17.04 -32.64
CA GLY A 355 -10.93 -18.41 -33.16
C GLY A 355 -9.74 -19.27 -32.74
N LEU A 356 -8.89 -18.73 -31.87
CA LEU A 356 -7.64 -19.26 -31.35
C LEU A 356 -7.47 -18.82 -29.90
N GLU A 357 -6.61 -19.52 -29.17
CA GLU A 357 -6.10 -19.02 -27.90
C GLU A 357 -5.29 -17.73 -28.13
N PRO A 358 -5.53 -16.67 -27.34
CA PRO A 358 -4.78 -15.43 -27.45
C PRO A 358 -3.27 -15.65 -27.23
N SER A 359 -2.45 -15.07 -28.10
CA SER A 359 -0.99 -15.04 -27.95
C SER A 359 -0.43 -13.63 -28.21
N GLU A 360 0.80 -13.38 -27.77
CA GLU A 360 1.49 -12.10 -28.01
C GLU A 360 1.67 -11.84 -29.52
N GLU A 361 2.07 -12.86 -30.28
CA GLU A 361 2.20 -12.77 -31.74
C GLU A 361 0.88 -12.44 -32.44
N LEU A 362 -0.22 -13.01 -31.95
CA LEU A 362 -1.56 -12.76 -32.47
C LEU A 362 -2.01 -11.32 -32.17
N ALA A 363 -1.71 -10.83 -30.96
CA ALA A 363 -1.97 -9.45 -30.58
C ALA A 363 -1.16 -8.46 -31.43
N GLU A 364 0.11 -8.73 -31.70
CA GLU A 364 0.94 -7.93 -32.59
C GLU A 364 0.39 -7.89 -34.02
N ASP A 365 0.03 -9.04 -34.59
CA ASP A 365 -0.52 -9.13 -35.94
C ASP A 365 -1.85 -8.35 -36.06
N MET A 366 -2.70 -8.43 -35.03
CA MET A 366 -3.95 -7.67 -34.93
C MET A 366 -3.71 -6.14 -34.80
N GLU A 367 -2.72 -5.72 -33.98
CA GLU A 367 -2.33 -4.31 -33.84
C GLU A 367 -1.82 -3.75 -35.18
N ILE A 368 -0.93 -4.50 -35.86
CA ILE A 368 -0.40 -4.12 -37.18
C ILE A 368 -1.52 -4.00 -38.21
N ALA A 369 -2.48 -4.93 -38.21
CA ALA A 369 -3.62 -4.86 -39.11
C ALA A 369 -4.45 -3.58 -38.89
N LEU A 370 -4.76 -3.23 -37.64
CA LEU A 370 -5.49 -1.99 -37.33
C LEU A 370 -4.72 -0.75 -37.77
N ARG A 371 -3.42 -0.66 -37.46
CA ARG A 371 -2.58 0.49 -37.86
C ARG A 371 -2.43 0.61 -39.37
N PHE A 372 -2.26 -0.51 -40.09
CA PHE A 372 -2.22 -0.53 -41.56
C PHE A 372 -3.50 0.07 -42.18
N HIS A 373 -4.67 -0.23 -41.59
CA HIS A 373 -5.97 0.30 -41.99
C HIS A 373 -6.31 1.67 -41.37
N LYS A 374 -5.32 2.37 -40.78
CA LYS A 374 -5.46 3.70 -40.15
C LYS A 374 -6.48 3.75 -39.00
N LYS A 375 -6.59 2.66 -38.24
CA LYS A 375 -7.44 2.52 -37.05
C LYS A 375 -6.61 2.66 -35.78
N ASP A 376 -5.95 3.81 -35.61
CA ASP A 376 -5.00 4.03 -34.50
C ASP A 376 -5.65 3.98 -33.12
N PHE A 377 -6.84 4.56 -32.97
CA PHE A 377 -7.60 4.51 -31.71
C PHE A 377 -7.91 3.06 -31.32
N GLU A 378 -8.46 2.28 -32.25
CA GLU A 378 -8.79 0.88 -32.03
C GLU A 378 -7.53 0.05 -31.74
N ALA A 379 -6.40 0.37 -32.37
CA ALA A 379 -5.12 -0.30 -32.10
C ALA A 379 -4.66 -0.08 -30.66
N ASP A 380 -4.84 1.12 -30.12
CA ASP A 380 -4.48 1.43 -28.74
C ASP A 380 -5.44 0.79 -27.72
N VAL A 381 -6.74 0.74 -28.04
CA VAL A 381 -7.74 0.01 -27.24
C VAL A 381 -7.39 -1.47 -27.18
N LEU A 382 -7.08 -2.09 -28.32
CA LEU A 382 -6.68 -3.49 -28.39
C LEU A 382 -5.44 -3.75 -27.52
N LYS A 383 -4.42 -2.91 -27.66
CA LYS A 383 -3.15 -3.06 -26.93
C LYS A 383 -3.36 -3.01 -25.42
N LEU A 384 -4.14 -2.05 -24.92
CA LEU A 384 -4.49 -1.98 -23.50
C LEU A 384 -5.34 -3.17 -23.03
N GLY A 385 -6.32 -3.59 -23.82
CA GLY A 385 -7.11 -4.80 -23.53
C GLY A 385 -6.25 -6.06 -23.39
N VAL A 386 -5.27 -6.24 -24.29
CA VAL A 386 -4.28 -7.34 -24.20
C VAL A 386 -3.48 -7.23 -22.90
N MET A 387 -3.00 -6.03 -22.55
CA MET A 387 -2.22 -5.82 -21.33
C MET A 387 -3.02 -6.13 -20.06
N PHE A 388 -4.31 -5.78 -19.99
CA PHE A 388 -5.16 -6.14 -18.86
C PHE A 388 -5.30 -7.67 -18.72
N ARG A 389 -5.47 -8.39 -19.83
CA ARG A 389 -5.52 -9.85 -19.80
C ARG A 389 -4.21 -10.47 -19.33
N MET A 390 -3.08 -9.96 -19.82
CA MET A 390 -1.77 -10.42 -19.37
C MET A 390 -1.58 -10.22 -17.86
N GLN A 391 -2.06 -9.09 -17.31
CA GLN A 391 -2.03 -8.86 -15.86
C GLN A 391 -2.90 -9.87 -15.10
N GLU A 392 -4.12 -10.10 -15.56
CA GLU A 392 -5.06 -11.03 -14.93
C GLU A 392 -4.51 -12.48 -14.94
N ASP A 393 -3.93 -12.92 -16.05
CA ASP A 393 -3.26 -14.23 -16.16
C ASP A 393 -2.02 -14.33 -15.26
N LEU A 394 -1.16 -13.31 -15.24
CA LEU A 394 0.01 -13.27 -14.35
C LEU A 394 -0.41 -13.34 -12.87
N ILE A 395 -1.46 -12.62 -12.47
CA ILE A 395 -2.01 -12.67 -11.11
C ILE A 395 -2.53 -14.08 -10.80
N ALA A 396 -3.31 -14.69 -11.71
CA ALA A 396 -3.87 -16.02 -11.51
C ALA A 396 -2.79 -17.11 -11.38
N ARG A 397 -1.76 -17.07 -12.23
CA ARG A 397 -0.61 -17.99 -12.16
C ARG A 397 0.15 -17.88 -10.85
N HIS A 398 0.35 -16.67 -10.36
CA HIS A 398 1.09 -16.45 -9.11
C HIS A 398 0.26 -16.70 -7.85
N ALA A 399 -1.07 -16.66 -7.93
CA ALA A 399 -1.93 -17.12 -6.85
C ALA A 399 -1.78 -18.63 -6.58
N ASN A 400 -1.18 -19.38 -7.51
CA ASN A 400 -0.81 -20.77 -7.29
C ASN A 400 0.48 -20.87 -6.45
N PRO A 401 0.43 -21.41 -5.21
CA PRO A 401 1.61 -21.52 -4.33
C PRO A 401 2.74 -22.40 -4.88
N MET A 402 2.50 -23.16 -5.96
CA MET A 402 3.53 -23.95 -6.65
C MET A 402 4.36 -23.14 -7.65
N VAL A 403 3.90 -21.95 -8.05
CA VAL A 403 4.56 -21.13 -9.08
C VAL A 403 5.44 -20.07 -8.40
N LYS A 404 6.76 -20.30 -8.40
CA LYS A 404 7.77 -19.36 -7.89
C LYS A 404 8.19 -18.35 -8.98
N GLU A 405 7.25 -17.70 -9.67
CA GLU A 405 7.61 -16.62 -10.58
C GLU A 405 8.08 -15.39 -9.79
N ARG A 406 9.05 -14.66 -10.36
CA ARG A 406 9.61 -13.46 -9.71
C ARG A 406 8.60 -12.31 -9.82
N PRO A 407 8.51 -11.38 -8.86
CA PRO A 407 7.57 -10.24 -8.90
C PRO A 407 7.74 -9.27 -10.09
N GLY A 408 8.88 -9.33 -10.79
CA GLY A 408 9.28 -8.38 -11.82
C GLY A 408 8.33 -8.25 -13.03
N PRO A 409 7.88 -9.34 -13.68
CA PRO A 409 6.99 -9.29 -14.83
C PRO A 409 5.61 -8.69 -14.49
N ILE A 410 5.06 -8.96 -13.31
CA ILE A 410 3.79 -8.35 -12.85
C ILE A 410 3.97 -6.83 -12.82
N ARG A 411 5.00 -6.34 -12.10
CA ARG A 411 5.26 -4.90 -11.99
C ARG A 411 5.47 -4.24 -13.37
N GLY A 412 6.22 -4.91 -14.26
CA GLY A 412 6.44 -4.44 -15.63
C GLY A 412 5.14 -4.31 -16.43
N ALA A 413 4.24 -5.29 -16.35
CA ALA A 413 2.94 -5.24 -17.01
C ALA A 413 2.05 -4.10 -16.48
N PHE A 414 2.07 -3.85 -15.16
CA PHE A 414 1.31 -2.74 -14.54
C PHE A 414 1.84 -1.37 -14.93
N LEU A 415 3.16 -1.17 -14.89
CA LEU A 415 3.76 0.08 -15.33
C LEU A 415 3.46 0.33 -16.82
N THR A 416 3.57 -0.70 -17.66
CA THR A 416 3.29 -0.60 -19.10
C THR A 416 1.85 -0.16 -19.38
N THR A 417 0.87 -0.77 -18.71
CA THR A 417 -0.54 -0.37 -18.85
C THR A 417 -0.77 1.07 -18.43
N ARG A 418 -0.15 1.51 -17.33
CA ARG A 418 -0.23 2.91 -16.88
C ARG A 418 0.33 3.87 -17.93
N PHE A 419 1.50 3.56 -18.51
CA PHE A 419 2.10 4.38 -19.57
C PHE A 419 1.17 4.49 -20.78
N LEU A 420 0.63 3.35 -21.24
CA LEU A 420 -0.28 3.32 -22.39
C LEU A 420 -1.60 4.04 -22.12
N ALA A 421 -2.16 3.92 -20.91
CA ALA A 421 -3.38 4.63 -20.54
C ALA A 421 -3.16 6.15 -20.48
N GLY A 422 -2.02 6.60 -19.95
CA GLY A 422 -1.65 8.02 -19.89
C GLY A 422 -1.48 8.63 -21.27
N ASP A 423 -0.68 7.99 -22.12
CA ASP A 423 -0.51 8.36 -23.53
C ASP A 423 -1.86 8.35 -24.28
N GLY A 424 -2.72 7.37 -23.98
CA GLY A 424 -4.07 7.29 -24.50
C GLY A 424 -4.95 8.48 -24.14
N ILE A 425 -4.90 8.97 -22.89
CA ILE A 425 -5.63 10.17 -22.45
C ILE A 425 -5.13 11.41 -23.21
N GLU A 426 -3.82 11.55 -23.42
CA GLU A 426 -3.24 12.70 -24.13
C GLU A 426 -3.65 12.73 -25.60
N ARG A 427 -3.66 11.57 -26.28
CA ARG A 427 -3.98 11.48 -27.71
C ARG A 427 -5.48 11.45 -27.98
N TRP A 428 -6.24 10.92 -27.04
CA TRP A 428 -7.68 10.67 -27.18
C TRP A 428 -8.46 11.22 -25.98
N PRO A 429 -8.39 12.55 -25.71
CA PRO A 429 -8.93 13.14 -24.48
C PRO A 429 -10.46 13.07 -24.37
N ASP A 430 -11.16 12.88 -25.49
CA ASP A 430 -12.62 12.76 -25.54
C ASP A 430 -13.11 11.30 -25.51
N ARG A 431 -12.22 10.34 -25.16
CA ARG A 431 -12.50 8.90 -25.20
C ARG A 431 -12.54 8.28 -23.81
N THR A 432 -13.71 7.83 -23.39
CA THR A 432 -13.97 7.24 -22.06
C THR A 432 -13.05 6.06 -21.70
N PHE A 433 -12.66 5.23 -22.68
CA PHE A 433 -11.89 4.01 -22.45
C PHE A 433 -10.53 4.25 -21.76
N PHE A 434 -9.82 5.33 -22.09
CA PHE A 434 -8.49 5.58 -21.51
C PHE A 434 -8.56 6.13 -20.08
N PHE A 435 -9.62 6.86 -19.74
CA PHE A 435 -9.89 7.25 -18.34
C PHE A 435 -10.21 6.03 -17.48
N TYR A 436 -11.07 5.13 -17.97
CA TYR A 436 -11.30 3.82 -17.34
C TYR A 436 -9.98 3.07 -17.14
N SER A 437 -9.17 2.97 -18.21
CA SER A 437 -7.91 2.23 -18.18
C SER A 437 -6.93 2.80 -17.15
N MET A 438 -6.85 4.12 -17.06
CA MET A 438 -6.03 4.80 -16.06
C MET A 438 -6.51 4.47 -14.64
N MET A 439 -7.82 4.57 -14.38
CA MET A 439 -8.41 4.26 -13.08
C MET A 439 -8.26 2.80 -12.66
N LYS A 440 -8.35 1.85 -13.60
CA LYS A 440 -8.10 0.42 -13.33
C LYS A 440 -6.63 0.16 -12.98
N SER A 441 -5.71 0.95 -13.53
CA SER A 441 -4.27 0.76 -13.36
C SER A 441 -3.67 1.45 -12.13
N GLN A 442 -4.40 2.34 -11.47
CA GLN A 442 -3.88 3.20 -10.39
C GLN A 442 -4.93 3.56 -9.35
N THR A 443 -4.46 3.79 -8.11
CA THR A 443 -5.27 4.27 -7.00
C THR A 443 -4.65 5.52 -6.38
N GLY A 444 -5.47 6.51 -6.05
CA GLY A 444 -5.01 7.82 -5.57
C GLY A 444 -6.06 8.91 -5.73
N PRO A 445 -6.05 9.97 -4.89
CA PRO A 445 -7.03 11.06 -4.98
C PRO A 445 -7.08 11.74 -6.35
N GLU A 446 -5.93 11.85 -7.02
CA GLU A 446 -5.78 12.45 -8.35
C GLU A 446 -6.50 11.68 -9.46
N TYR A 447 -6.80 10.39 -9.26
CA TYR A 447 -7.50 9.55 -10.24
C TYR A 447 -9.02 9.65 -10.12
N LEU A 448 -9.54 10.13 -8.99
CA LEU A 448 -10.98 10.31 -8.78
C LEU A 448 -11.58 11.33 -9.76
N LYS A 449 -10.79 12.33 -10.19
CA LYS A 449 -11.21 13.33 -11.19
C LYS A 449 -11.48 12.74 -12.57
N TYR A 450 -10.85 11.60 -12.91
CA TYR A 450 -11.05 10.95 -14.19
C TYR A 450 -12.44 10.34 -14.31
N ALA A 451 -13.05 9.92 -13.20
CA ALA A 451 -14.44 9.45 -13.22
C ALA A 451 -15.41 10.57 -13.62
N VAL A 452 -15.17 11.79 -13.11
CA VAL A 452 -15.96 12.98 -13.46
C VAL A 452 -15.73 13.36 -14.92
N THR A 453 -14.46 13.47 -15.32
CA THR A 453 -14.07 13.84 -16.70
C THR A 453 -14.62 12.84 -17.73
N ALA A 454 -14.60 11.55 -17.41
CA ALA A 454 -15.12 10.52 -18.29
C ALA A 454 -16.65 10.58 -18.45
N GLY A 455 -17.37 11.14 -17.47
CA GLY A 455 -18.80 11.40 -17.56
C GLY A 455 -19.19 12.47 -18.59
N ASP A 456 -18.26 13.35 -18.94
CA ASP A 456 -18.46 14.39 -19.96
C ASP A 456 -18.13 13.90 -21.38
N CYS A 457 -17.52 12.73 -21.52
CA CYS A 457 -17.17 12.15 -22.82
C CYS A 457 -18.41 11.65 -23.56
N ARG A 458 -18.51 11.99 -24.86
CA ARG A 458 -19.68 11.66 -25.69
C ARG A 458 -19.72 10.21 -26.16
N ASP A 459 -18.63 9.47 -26.01
CA ASP A 459 -18.47 8.12 -26.56
C ASP A 459 -18.59 7.00 -25.50
N SER A 460 -19.11 7.34 -24.31
CA SER A 460 -19.32 6.36 -23.25
C SER A 460 -20.43 5.37 -23.61
N SER A 461 -20.05 4.12 -23.89
CA SER A 461 -20.99 3.01 -23.89
C SER A 461 -21.53 2.78 -22.48
N ARG A 462 -22.69 2.10 -22.36
CA ARG A 462 -23.23 1.69 -21.05
C ARG A 462 -22.24 0.82 -20.28
N TYR A 463 -21.49 -0.02 -20.99
CA TYR A 463 -20.47 -0.90 -20.40
C TYR A 463 -19.31 -0.09 -19.81
N LEU A 464 -18.78 0.90 -20.52
CA LEU A 464 -17.70 1.74 -20.00
C LEU A 464 -18.15 2.61 -18.82
N THR A 465 -19.39 3.11 -18.84
CA THR A 465 -19.97 3.80 -17.67
C THR A 465 -20.00 2.89 -16.44
N GLN A 466 -20.44 1.64 -16.62
CA GLN A 466 -20.46 0.63 -15.56
C GLN A 466 -19.07 0.35 -15.00
N LYS A 467 -18.07 0.18 -15.87
CA LYS A 467 -16.68 -0.03 -15.49
C LYS A 467 -16.10 1.15 -14.73
N ILE A 468 -16.34 2.39 -15.18
CA ILE A 468 -15.87 3.59 -14.46
C ILE A 468 -16.50 3.68 -13.08
N LEU A 469 -17.81 3.43 -12.95
CA LEU A 469 -18.47 3.45 -11.65
C LEU A 469 -17.87 2.41 -10.69
N TYR A 470 -17.59 1.20 -11.19
CA TYR A 470 -16.93 0.16 -10.42
C TYR A 470 -15.53 0.59 -9.95
N GLU A 471 -14.65 1.03 -10.86
CA GLU A 471 -13.30 1.46 -10.51
C GLU A 471 -13.31 2.70 -9.61
N TRP A 472 -14.30 3.58 -9.75
CA TRP A 472 -14.47 4.74 -8.87
C TRP A 472 -14.78 4.32 -7.44
N VAL A 473 -15.70 3.36 -7.26
CA VAL A 473 -16.04 2.82 -5.94
C VAL A 473 -14.86 2.09 -5.32
N CYS A 474 -14.14 1.26 -6.09
CA CYS A 474 -12.91 0.61 -5.62
C CYS A 474 -11.88 1.62 -5.12
N ASN A 475 -11.64 2.69 -5.89
CA ASN A 475 -10.71 3.74 -5.52
C ASN A 475 -11.14 4.51 -4.26
N LEU A 476 -12.39 4.95 -4.17
CA LEU A 476 -12.94 5.64 -3.00
C LEU A 476 -12.91 4.74 -1.76
N PHE A 477 -13.26 3.47 -1.92
CA PHE A 477 -13.19 2.50 -0.83
C PHE A 477 -11.75 2.31 -0.34
N GLY A 478 -10.81 2.08 -1.25
CA GLY A 478 -9.39 1.91 -0.95
C GLY A 478 -8.79 3.11 -0.22
N LEU A 479 -9.02 4.32 -0.75
CA LEU A 479 -8.62 5.58 -0.10
C LEU A 479 -9.28 5.74 1.27
N GLY A 480 -10.59 5.51 1.35
CA GLY A 480 -11.36 5.65 2.58
C GLY A 480 -10.86 4.75 3.70
N VAL A 481 -10.64 3.47 3.43
CA VAL A 481 -10.09 2.52 4.42
C VAL A 481 -8.68 2.91 4.83
N THR A 482 -7.80 3.19 3.87
CA THR A 482 -6.38 3.50 4.15
C THR A 482 -6.24 4.79 4.96
N HIS A 483 -6.92 5.87 4.56
CA HIS A 483 -6.89 7.15 5.26
C HIS A 483 -7.43 7.03 6.69
N VAL A 484 -8.57 6.36 6.88
CA VAL A 484 -9.14 6.21 8.23
C VAL A 484 -8.29 5.29 9.11
N ALA A 485 -7.67 4.24 8.54
CA ALA A 485 -6.85 3.30 9.28
C ALA A 485 -5.48 3.87 9.71
N LEU A 486 -4.85 4.70 8.88
CA LEU A 486 -3.43 5.07 9.01
C LEU A 486 -3.18 6.59 9.05
N GLY A 487 -4.18 7.42 8.72
CA GLY A 487 -4.07 8.89 8.63
C GLY A 487 -4.10 9.63 9.97
N LEU A 488 -3.94 8.97 11.12
CA LEU A 488 -4.24 9.56 12.44
C LEU A 488 -3.42 10.79 12.87
N TYR A 489 -2.31 11.08 12.19
CA TYR A 489 -1.47 12.23 12.52
C TYR A 489 -1.96 13.53 11.89
N ASP A 490 -2.87 13.45 10.92
CA ASP A 490 -3.52 14.60 10.29
C ASP A 490 -5.04 14.41 10.35
N GLU A 491 -5.73 15.29 11.07
CA GLU A 491 -7.19 15.22 11.20
C GLU A 491 -7.86 15.34 9.83
N SER A 492 -7.25 16.06 8.86
CA SER A 492 -7.79 16.14 7.50
C SER A 492 -7.73 14.80 6.77
N ASP A 493 -6.64 14.04 6.89
CA ASP A 493 -6.51 12.72 6.26
C ASP A 493 -7.67 11.81 6.71
N TRP A 494 -7.95 11.80 8.01
CA TRP A 494 -8.99 10.98 8.58
C TRP A 494 -10.40 11.42 8.14
N GLU A 495 -10.67 12.73 8.14
CA GLU A 495 -11.95 13.28 7.65
C GLU A 495 -12.19 12.97 6.18
N ASP A 496 -11.18 13.14 5.33
CA ASP A 496 -11.23 12.81 3.90
C ASP A 496 -11.53 11.33 3.71
N GLY A 497 -10.87 10.46 4.48
CA GLY A 497 -11.12 9.02 4.46
C GLY A 497 -12.58 8.66 4.78
N ARG A 498 -13.19 9.31 5.78
CA ARG A 498 -14.62 9.14 6.08
C ARG A 498 -15.50 9.64 4.94
N GLY A 499 -15.15 10.77 4.34
CA GLY A 499 -15.82 11.32 3.17
C GLY A 499 -15.83 10.32 2.00
N HIS A 500 -14.68 9.73 1.69
CA HIS A 500 -14.54 8.74 0.63
C HIS A 500 -15.38 7.47 0.89
N LEU A 501 -15.41 6.94 2.11
CA LEU A 501 -16.27 5.80 2.46
C LEU A 501 -17.76 6.10 2.27
N ARG A 502 -18.20 7.31 2.65
CA ARG A 502 -19.59 7.74 2.45
C ARG A 502 -19.91 7.86 0.96
N MET A 503 -19.05 8.51 0.20
CA MET A 503 -19.20 8.69 -1.25
C MET A 503 -19.22 7.35 -2.00
N ALA A 504 -18.38 6.39 -1.61
CA ALA A 504 -18.40 5.03 -2.18
C ALA A 504 -19.77 4.37 -1.98
N MET A 505 -20.34 4.44 -0.77
CA MET A 505 -21.67 3.91 -0.48
C MET A 505 -22.78 4.65 -1.25
N ASP A 506 -22.70 5.97 -1.38
CA ASP A 506 -23.69 6.74 -2.12
C ASP A 506 -23.67 6.41 -3.62
N ILE A 507 -22.49 6.22 -4.21
CA ILE A 507 -22.35 5.77 -5.60
C ILE A 507 -22.88 4.36 -5.77
N ILE A 508 -22.56 3.41 -4.87
CA ILE A 508 -23.12 2.05 -4.91
C ILE A 508 -24.64 2.09 -4.91
N ARG A 509 -25.26 2.85 -3.99
CA ARG A 509 -26.72 2.97 -3.88
C ARG A 509 -27.33 3.63 -5.11
N CYS A 510 -26.70 4.67 -5.63
CA CYS A 510 -27.11 5.34 -6.85
C CYS A 510 -27.08 4.35 -8.03
N ALA A 511 -25.96 3.64 -8.21
CA ALA A 511 -25.80 2.66 -9.28
C ALA A 511 -26.84 1.53 -9.19
N GLN A 512 -27.13 1.04 -7.98
CA GLN A 512 -28.17 0.03 -7.74
C GLN A 512 -29.57 0.58 -8.06
N LYS A 513 -29.91 1.78 -7.58
CA LYS A 513 -31.21 2.42 -7.78
C LYS A 513 -31.51 2.69 -9.25
N TYR A 514 -30.52 3.14 -10.02
CA TYR A 514 -30.69 3.48 -11.44
C TYR A 514 -30.31 2.34 -12.38
N GLN A 515 -30.07 1.12 -11.87
CA GLN A 515 -29.67 -0.05 -12.67
C GLN A 515 -28.44 0.24 -13.56
N LEU A 516 -27.54 1.08 -13.03
CA LEU A 516 -26.25 1.43 -13.62
C LEU A 516 -25.15 0.48 -13.15
N THR A 517 -25.43 -0.45 -12.23
CA THR A 517 -24.51 -1.59 -12.00
C THR A 517 -24.57 -2.57 -13.16
N CYS A 518 -23.50 -3.32 -13.39
CA CYS A 518 -23.56 -4.52 -14.23
C CYS A 518 -24.73 -5.40 -13.77
N VAL A 519 -25.51 -5.93 -14.71
CA VAL A 519 -26.67 -6.79 -14.42
C VAL A 519 -26.19 -8.15 -13.89
N CYS A 520 -25.03 -8.60 -14.36
CA CYS A 520 -24.36 -9.84 -13.99
C CYS A 520 -22.83 -9.65 -14.05
N GLY A 521 -22.07 -10.70 -13.72
CA GLY A 521 -20.61 -10.68 -13.79
C GLY A 521 -19.90 -10.30 -12.48
N PRO A 522 -18.55 -10.31 -12.48
CA PRO A 522 -17.74 -10.16 -11.29
C PRO A 522 -17.87 -8.78 -10.64
N ASP A 523 -17.93 -7.70 -11.42
CA ASP A 523 -18.06 -6.33 -10.90
C ASP A 523 -19.31 -6.16 -10.05
N ARG A 524 -20.43 -6.78 -10.47
CA ARG A 524 -21.70 -6.71 -9.72
C ARG A 524 -21.57 -7.37 -8.36
N GLN A 525 -21.00 -8.58 -8.33
CA GLN A 525 -20.78 -9.31 -7.09
C GLN A 525 -19.80 -8.55 -6.19
N ASN A 526 -18.73 -8.00 -6.76
CA ASN A 526 -17.75 -7.21 -6.03
C ASN A 526 -18.33 -5.90 -5.46
N MET A 527 -19.22 -5.23 -6.19
CA MET A 527 -19.96 -4.07 -5.67
C MET A 527 -20.82 -4.43 -4.45
N ASP A 528 -21.46 -5.60 -4.46
CA ASP A 528 -22.23 -6.09 -3.31
C ASP A 528 -21.30 -6.40 -2.11
N LEU A 529 -20.13 -6.99 -2.35
CA LEU A 529 -19.10 -7.20 -1.30
C LEU A 529 -18.59 -5.88 -0.72
N LEU A 530 -18.31 -4.88 -1.57
CA LEU A 530 -17.89 -3.55 -1.13
C LEU A 530 -18.99 -2.86 -0.31
N SER A 531 -20.26 -2.96 -0.74
CA SER A 531 -21.42 -2.45 -0.01
C SER A 531 -21.55 -3.04 1.40
N ILE A 532 -21.44 -4.37 1.50
CA ILE A 532 -21.45 -5.10 2.78
C ILE A 532 -20.30 -4.60 3.65
N THR A 533 -19.11 -4.49 3.08
CA THR A 533 -17.92 -4.09 3.84
C THR A 533 -18.01 -2.66 4.36
N VAL A 534 -18.43 -1.71 3.52
CA VAL A 534 -18.65 -0.32 3.97
C VAL A 534 -19.74 -0.26 5.04
N THR A 535 -20.79 -1.08 4.93
CA THR A 535 -21.83 -1.17 5.96
C THR A 535 -21.26 -1.66 7.29
N LEU A 536 -20.49 -2.75 7.27
CA LEU A 536 -19.83 -3.28 8.47
C LEU A 536 -18.89 -2.24 9.10
N LEU A 537 -18.08 -1.56 8.29
CA LEU A 537 -17.17 -0.52 8.78
C LEU A 537 -17.91 0.69 9.36
N THR A 538 -18.97 1.17 8.72
CA THR A 538 -19.61 2.44 9.10
C THR A 538 -20.71 2.30 10.14
N LYS A 539 -21.39 1.14 10.19
CA LYS A 539 -22.55 0.92 11.07
C LYS A 539 -22.28 0.05 12.27
N MET A 540 -21.26 -0.83 12.28
CA MET A 540 -20.89 -1.51 13.53
C MET A 540 -20.52 -0.48 14.59
N PRO A 541 -20.85 -0.70 15.88
CA PRO A 541 -21.49 -1.88 16.47
C PRO A 541 -23.02 -1.75 16.54
N LYS A 542 -23.64 -0.79 15.84
CA LYS A 542 -25.08 -0.49 15.91
C LYS A 542 -25.94 -1.48 15.11
N LEU A 543 -25.33 -2.47 14.47
CA LEU A 543 -26.06 -3.46 13.69
C LEU A 543 -26.60 -4.53 14.62
N GLU A 544 -27.88 -4.84 14.49
CA GLU A 544 -28.50 -5.95 15.21
C GLU A 544 -27.97 -7.30 14.68
N PRO A 545 -27.97 -8.37 15.50
CA PRO A 545 -27.49 -9.69 15.08
C PRO A 545 -28.12 -10.23 13.79
N ASP A 546 -29.40 -9.93 13.58
CA ASP A 546 -30.16 -10.32 12.38
C ASP A 546 -29.68 -9.54 11.14
N GLU A 547 -29.46 -8.22 11.27
CA GLU A 547 -28.93 -7.40 10.18
C GLU A 547 -27.54 -7.90 9.74
N VAL A 548 -26.67 -8.25 10.68
CA VAL A 548 -25.36 -8.84 10.38
C VAL A 548 -25.53 -10.19 9.68
N THR A 549 -26.52 -11.00 10.09
CA THR A 549 -26.79 -12.31 9.48
C THR A 549 -27.29 -12.17 8.05
N ASP A 550 -28.14 -11.20 7.75
CA ASP A 550 -28.62 -10.89 6.39
C ASP A 550 -27.50 -10.39 5.48
N LEU A 551 -26.62 -9.53 5.99
CA LEU A 551 -25.42 -9.10 5.29
C LEU A 551 -24.54 -10.29 4.94
N MET A 552 -24.32 -11.21 5.89
CA MET A 552 -23.52 -12.41 5.67
C MET A 552 -24.18 -13.41 4.72
N ALA A 553 -25.51 -13.52 4.70
CA ALA A 553 -26.23 -14.32 3.70
C ALA A 553 -26.02 -13.78 2.28
N THR A 554 -26.04 -12.45 2.12
CA THR A 554 -25.74 -11.80 0.83
C THR A 554 -24.30 -12.03 0.41
N PHE A 555 -23.34 -11.87 1.34
CA PHE A 555 -21.93 -12.19 1.12
C PHE A 555 -21.74 -13.63 0.63
N LEU A 556 -22.38 -14.62 1.26
CA LEU A 556 -22.24 -16.02 0.88
C LEU A 556 -22.74 -16.30 -0.53
N ARG A 557 -23.83 -15.65 -0.98
CA ARG A 557 -24.32 -15.74 -2.35
C ARG A 557 -23.30 -15.20 -3.35
N SER A 558 -22.80 -13.99 -3.12
CA SER A 558 -21.81 -13.36 -4.01
C SER A 558 -20.50 -14.13 -4.06
N LYS A 559 -20.03 -14.62 -2.90
CA LYS A 559 -18.86 -15.49 -2.80
C LYS A 559 -19.05 -16.78 -3.59
N PHE A 560 -20.20 -17.45 -3.44
CA PHE A 560 -20.48 -18.70 -4.15
C PHE A 560 -20.40 -18.51 -5.66
N THR A 561 -21.03 -17.46 -6.20
CA THR A 561 -20.99 -17.15 -7.63
C THR A 561 -19.56 -16.88 -8.11
N LEU A 562 -18.81 -16.03 -7.40
CA LEU A 562 -17.44 -15.68 -7.76
C LEU A 562 -16.50 -16.89 -7.73
N ASP A 563 -16.61 -17.75 -6.70
CA ASP A 563 -15.77 -18.93 -6.57
C ASP A 563 -16.15 -20.03 -7.57
N PHE A 564 -17.46 -20.23 -7.83
CA PHE A 564 -17.94 -21.18 -8.84
C PHE A 564 -17.43 -20.81 -10.24
N LYS A 565 -17.37 -19.50 -10.54
CA LYS A 565 -16.82 -18.94 -11.77
C LYS A 565 -15.29 -18.74 -11.72
N GLN A 566 -14.62 -19.15 -10.64
CA GLN A 566 -13.16 -19.04 -10.45
C GLN A 566 -12.61 -17.61 -10.63
N SER A 567 -13.42 -16.59 -10.34
CA SER A 567 -13.00 -15.20 -10.49
C SER A 567 -11.96 -14.81 -9.46
N MET A 568 -10.81 -14.27 -9.90
CA MET A 568 -9.74 -13.80 -9.00
C MET A 568 -9.93 -12.35 -8.51
N ALA A 569 -10.94 -11.64 -9.01
CA ALA A 569 -11.19 -10.24 -8.66
C ALA A 569 -11.56 -10.09 -7.18
N LEU A 570 -10.85 -9.21 -6.47
CA LEU A 570 -11.02 -8.91 -5.03
C LEU A 570 -11.03 -10.17 -4.14
N ILE A 571 -10.21 -11.18 -4.47
CA ILE A 571 -10.13 -12.42 -3.70
C ILE A 571 -9.75 -12.16 -2.23
N GLU A 572 -8.89 -11.20 -1.96
CA GLU A 572 -8.46 -10.78 -0.62
C GLU A 572 -9.64 -10.28 0.23
N LEU A 573 -10.59 -9.55 -0.38
CA LEU A 573 -11.80 -9.09 0.30
C LEU A 573 -12.72 -10.25 0.64
N ARG A 574 -12.86 -11.23 -0.29
CA ARG A 574 -13.65 -12.45 -0.05
C ARG A 574 -13.08 -13.27 1.10
N LEU A 575 -11.77 -13.40 1.16
CA LEU A 575 -11.08 -14.13 2.23
C LEU A 575 -11.21 -13.39 3.57
N ALA A 576 -11.04 -12.06 3.59
CA ALA A 576 -11.25 -11.23 4.77
C ALA A 576 -12.68 -11.38 5.35
N LEU A 577 -13.70 -11.27 4.50
CA LEU A 577 -15.11 -11.45 4.90
C LEU A 577 -15.41 -12.90 5.33
N SER A 578 -14.76 -13.89 4.70
CA SER A 578 -14.88 -15.30 5.12
C SER A 578 -14.36 -15.50 6.55
N SER A 579 -13.21 -14.91 6.86
CA SER A 579 -12.62 -14.96 8.21
C SER A 579 -13.48 -14.23 9.23
N PHE A 580 -13.99 -13.04 8.88
CA PHE A 580 -14.96 -12.32 9.70
C PHE A 580 -16.19 -13.18 10.04
N HIS A 581 -16.81 -13.79 9.03
CA HIS A 581 -17.98 -14.64 9.20
C HIS A 581 -17.70 -15.88 10.06
N LYS A 582 -16.58 -16.57 9.79
CA LYS A 582 -16.17 -17.78 10.50
C LYS A 582 -15.90 -17.50 11.98
N CYS A 583 -15.07 -16.50 12.29
CA CYS A 583 -14.72 -16.16 13.68
C CYS A 583 -15.94 -15.66 14.46
N ARG A 584 -16.83 -14.86 13.84
CA ARG A 584 -18.08 -14.42 14.49
C ARG A 584 -18.98 -15.60 14.86
N LYS A 585 -19.14 -16.58 13.95
CA LYS A 585 -19.92 -17.79 14.23
C LYS A 585 -19.35 -18.60 15.39
N GLN A 586 -18.02 -18.72 15.46
CA GLN A 586 -17.37 -19.44 16.56
C GLN A 586 -17.59 -18.74 17.90
N ALA A 587 -17.53 -17.40 17.92
CA ALA A 587 -17.80 -16.61 19.12
C ALA A 587 -19.26 -16.65 19.59
N ALA A 588 -20.23 -16.86 18.69
CA ALA A 588 -21.65 -16.96 19.05
C ALA A 588 -22.05 -18.34 19.62
N ILE A 589 -21.19 -19.36 19.49
CA ILE A 589 -21.41 -20.73 19.98
C ILE A 589 -20.82 -20.91 21.38
N GLN A 590 -19.85 -20.07 21.76
CA GLN A 590 -19.22 -20.00 23.08
C GLN A 590 -20.01 -19.07 23.99
#